data_AF-A0A520JES5-F1
#
_entry.id   AF-A0A520JES5-F1
#
_cell.length_a   1.000
_cell.length_b   1.000
_cell.length_c   1.000
_cell.angle_alpha   90.00
_cell.angle_beta   90.00
_cell.angle_gamma   90.00
#
_symmetry.space_group_name_H-M   'P 1'
#
loop_
_entity.id
_entity.type
_entity.pdbx_description
1 polymer ?
#
loop_
_entity_poly.entity_id
_entity_poly.type
_entity_poly.pdbx_seq_one_letter_code
_entity_poly.pdbx_strand_id
1 'polypeptide(L)'
;MSEVDDAIASARSSWARISEDRSVPRADSRARRRTTQAIGKRLTRIAVADGAILVAALVIGMITPLGIMGALLAMMLLVAATVFFAIWPTETAPTPERLAAVDIKALPAQTERWLDAQRPALPAPAVTLVDRIGLRLETLSPQLAAVDNDGEAAQEVRKLIGEQLPAFVKDYERVPPSLRKTARNGRSPDAELVAGLSLIEQEIADMTTRLAQADLDTLSTRGRFLELKYKDDGAD
;
A
#
# COMPACT_ATOMS: atom_id res chain seq x y z
N MET A 1 18.94 -53.91 -7.61
CA MET A 1 18.08 -52.72 -7.45
C MET A 1 18.91 -51.66 -6.76
N SER A 2 18.94 -50.46 -7.33
CA SER A 2 20.11 -49.60 -7.38
C SER A 2 20.15 -48.62 -6.20
N GLU A 3 21.33 -48.45 -5.60
CA GLU A 3 21.67 -47.36 -4.67
C GLU A 3 21.36 -45.97 -5.25
N VAL A 4 21.30 -45.89 -6.58
CA VAL A 4 20.88 -44.72 -7.35
C VAL A 4 19.39 -44.43 -7.19
N ASP A 5 18.54 -45.45 -7.04
CA ASP A 5 17.09 -45.26 -6.84
C ASP A 5 16.78 -44.70 -5.44
N ASP A 6 17.53 -45.12 -4.42
CA ASP A 6 17.43 -44.58 -3.05
C ASP A 6 18.01 -43.15 -2.95
N ALA A 7 19.07 -42.86 -3.71
CA ALA A 7 19.62 -41.51 -3.83
C ALA A 7 18.62 -40.55 -4.53
N ILE A 8 17.90 -41.03 -5.54
CA ILE A 8 16.88 -40.24 -6.25
C ILE A 8 15.62 -40.06 -5.39
N ALA A 9 15.21 -41.07 -4.61
CA ALA A 9 14.07 -40.98 -3.70
C ALA A 9 14.33 -40.01 -2.53
N SER A 10 15.51 -40.07 -1.92
CA SER A 10 15.91 -39.16 -0.84
C SER A 10 16.05 -37.71 -1.34
N ALA A 11 16.56 -37.50 -2.55
CA ALA A 11 16.59 -36.19 -3.19
C ALA A 11 15.17 -35.62 -3.40
N ARG A 12 14.20 -36.42 -3.88
CA ARG A 12 12.82 -35.94 -4.07
C ARG A 12 12.13 -35.54 -2.76
N SER A 13 12.43 -36.22 -1.66
CA SER A 13 11.86 -35.93 -0.35
C SER A 13 12.38 -34.63 0.30
N SER A 14 13.61 -34.21 -0.03
CA SER A 14 14.17 -32.94 0.44
C SER A 14 13.73 -31.76 -0.44
N TRP A 15 13.53 -31.99 -1.74
CA TRP A 15 12.97 -30.99 -2.66
C TRP A 15 11.51 -30.66 -2.37
N ALA A 16 10.68 -31.61 -1.93
CA ALA A 16 9.29 -31.36 -1.57
C ALA A 16 9.12 -30.36 -0.40
N ARG A 17 10.04 -30.39 0.57
CA ARG A 17 10.05 -29.42 1.70
C ARG A 17 10.54 -28.04 1.30
N ILE A 18 11.35 -27.94 0.25
CA ILE A 18 11.87 -26.66 -0.26
C ILE A 18 10.91 -26.02 -1.28
N SER A 19 10.07 -26.82 -1.95
CA SER A 19 9.06 -26.32 -2.90
C SER A 19 7.82 -25.74 -2.24
N GLU A 20 7.51 -26.14 -1.00
CA GLU A 20 6.37 -25.61 -0.24
C GLU A 20 6.64 -24.22 0.36
N ASP A 21 7.93 -23.83 0.49
CA ASP A 21 8.38 -22.55 1.07
C ASP A 21 8.85 -21.53 0.00
N ARG A 22 8.48 -21.72 -1.29
CA ARG A 22 8.98 -20.88 -2.40
C ARG A 22 7.92 -20.01 -3.09
N SER A 23 6.83 -19.69 -2.41
CA SER A 23 5.84 -18.69 -2.84
C SER A 23 6.03 -17.31 -2.18
N VAL A 24 7.27 -16.97 -1.75
CA VAL A 24 7.60 -15.61 -1.28
C VAL A 24 8.52 -14.92 -2.30
N PRO A 25 7.99 -14.12 -3.24
CA PRO A 25 8.81 -13.25 -4.06
C PRO A 25 9.53 -12.25 -3.15
N ARG A 26 10.86 -12.40 -3.08
CA ARG A 26 11.84 -11.46 -2.48
C ARG A 26 11.29 -10.03 -2.38
N ALA A 27 11.09 -9.58 -1.15
CA ALA A 27 10.64 -8.22 -0.80
C ALA A 27 11.66 -7.13 -1.19
N ASP A 28 12.87 -7.50 -1.59
CA ASP A 28 13.97 -6.56 -1.86
C ASP A 28 13.80 -5.72 -3.14
N SER A 29 12.93 -6.13 -4.07
CA SER A 29 12.67 -5.36 -5.31
C SER A 29 11.52 -4.35 -5.18
N ARG A 30 10.73 -4.41 -4.11
CA ARG A 30 9.55 -3.53 -3.89
C ARG A 30 9.91 -2.20 -3.25
N ALA A 31 10.89 -2.19 -2.34
CA ALA A 31 11.39 -0.97 -1.71
C ALA A 31 11.93 0.04 -2.74
N ARG A 32 12.61 -0.43 -3.79
CA ARG A 32 13.20 0.42 -4.84
C ARG A 32 12.20 0.96 -5.87
N ARG A 33 11.12 0.23 -6.16
CA ARG A 33 10.08 0.67 -7.12
C ARG A 33 9.10 1.69 -6.54
N ARG A 34 8.95 1.77 -5.21
CA ARG A 34 8.10 2.77 -4.55
C ARG A 34 8.83 4.10 -4.32
N THR A 35 10.16 4.08 -4.17
CA THR A 35 10.97 5.31 -4.12
C THR A 35 10.90 6.08 -5.43
N THR A 36 10.86 5.41 -6.59
CA THR A 36 10.87 6.08 -7.90
C THR A 36 9.59 6.88 -8.18
N GLN A 37 8.41 6.46 -7.69
CA GLN A 37 7.18 7.23 -7.85
C GLN A 37 7.10 8.44 -6.90
N ALA A 38 7.64 8.33 -5.68
CA ALA A 38 7.77 9.45 -4.74
C ALA A 38 8.84 10.46 -5.20
N ILE A 39 9.94 9.99 -5.81
CA ILE A 39 10.97 10.82 -6.42
C ILE A 39 10.43 11.53 -7.67
N GLY A 40 9.61 10.86 -8.49
CA GLY A 40 9.04 11.43 -9.72
C GLY A 40 8.23 12.70 -9.48
N LYS A 41 7.30 12.70 -8.52
CA LYS A 41 6.49 13.89 -8.19
C LYS A 41 7.31 15.02 -7.56
N ARG A 42 8.39 14.69 -6.84
CA ARG A 42 9.35 15.67 -6.29
C ARG A 42 10.15 16.33 -7.42
N LEU A 43 10.65 15.54 -8.38
CA LEU A 43 11.38 16.03 -9.55
C LEU A 43 10.52 16.93 -10.43
N THR A 44 9.25 16.59 -10.67
CA THR A 44 8.37 17.41 -11.52
C THR A 44 8.12 18.80 -10.92
N ARG A 45 7.94 18.92 -9.60
CA ARG A 45 7.73 20.23 -8.96
C ARG A 45 9.00 21.07 -8.92
N ILE A 46 10.16 20.46 -8.67
CA ILE A 46 11.46 21.13 -8.75
C ILE A 46 11.68 21.65 -10.18
N ALA A 47 11.44 20.80 -11.20
CA ALA A 47 11.56 21.19 -12.60
C ALA A 47 10.60 22.32 -13.02
N VAL A 48 9.36 22.33 -12.49
CA VAL A 48 8.39 23.42 -12.75
C VAL A 48 8.81 24.72 -12.05
N ALA A 49 9.28 24.65 -10.81
CA ALA A 49 9.75 25.81 -10.07
C ALA A 49 11.01 26.42 -10.71
N ASP A 50 12.01 25.60 -11.02
CA ASP A 50 13.23 26.04 -11.70
C ASP A 50 12.91 26.59 -13.11
N GLY A 51 12.00 25.93 -13.84
CA GLY A 51 11.50 26.42 -15.13
C GLY A 51 10.83 27.79 -15.03
N ALA A 52 9.99 28.02 -14.02
CA ALA A 52 9.34 29.31 -13.81
C ALA A 52 10.33 30.44 -13.47
N ILE A 53 11.37 30.13 -12.67
CA ILE A 53 12.44 31.08 -12.34
C ILE A 53 13.26 31.44 -13.58
N LEU A 54 13.60 30.45 -14.42
CA LEU A 54 14.31 30.67 -15.68
C LEU A 54 13.49 31.53 -16.66
N VAL A 55 12.18 31.26 -16.79
CA VAL A 55 11.28 32.06 -17.64
C VAL A 55 11.16 33.49 -17.12
N ALA A 56 11.00 33.69 -15.81
CA ALA A 56 10.95 35.03 -15.22
C ALA A 56 12.27 35.80 -15.43
N ALA A 57 13.42 35.15 -15.26
CA ALA A 57 14.73 35.75 -15.52
C ALA A 57 14.92 36.13 -17.00
N LEU A 58 14.45 35.30 -17.93
CA LEU A 58 14.48 35.58 -19.37
C LEU A 58 13.62 36.80 -19.72
N VAL A 59 12.39 36.88 -19.20
CA VAL A 59 11.47 38.00 -19.45
C VAL A 59 12.01 39.31 -18.88
N ILE A 60 12.57 39.29 -17.67
CA ILE A 60 13.17 40.48 -17.04
C ILE A 60 14.45 40.90 -17.78
N GLY A 61 15.26 39.95 -18.24
CA GLY A 61 16.47 40.19 -19.04
C GLY A 61 16.21 40.78 -20.42
N MET A 62 15.01 40.54 -20.97
CA MET A 62 14.59 41.10 -22.26
C MET A 62 14.19 42.58 -22.13
N ILE A 63 13.72 43.01 -20.97
CA ILE A 63 13.27 44.40 -20.70
C ILE A 63 14.41 45.24 -20.11
N THR A 64 15.32 44.62 -19.36
CA THR A 64 16.45 45.29 -18.69
C THR A 64 17.71 44.46 -18.88
N PRO A 65 18.84 45.04 -19.32
CA PRO A 65 20.10 44.31 -19.43
C PRO A 65 20.55 43.87 -18.03
N LEU A 66 20.31 42.60 -17.72
CA LEU A 66 20.81 41.93 -16.53
C LEU A 66 22.33 41.84 -16.66
N GLY A 67 23.04 42.86 -16.18
CA GLY A 67 24.48 42.81 -16.02
C GLY A 67 24.90 41.65 -15.10
N ILE A 68 26.21 41.50 -14.87
CA ILE A 68 26.77 40.41 -14.05
C ILE A 68 26.08 40.31 -12.67
N MET A 69 25.73 41.45 -12.06
CA MET A 69 25.00 41.51 -10.79
C MET A 69 23.57 40.95 -10.87
N GLY A 70 22.86 41.18 -11.98
CA GLY A 70 21.51 40.64 -12.19
C GLY A 70 21.52 39.13 -12.43
N ALA A 71 22.52 38.64 -13.19
CA ALA A 71 22.74 37.22 -13.40
C ALA A 71 23.09 36.48 -12.10
N LEU A 72 23.93 37.09 -11.25
CA LEU A 72 24.26 36.54 -9.93
C LEU A 72 23.05 36.49 -8.98
N LEU A 73 22.19 37.50 -8.98
CA LEU A 73 20.96 37.53 -8.17
C LEU A 73 19.97 36.45 -8.63
N ALA A 74 19.79 36.28 -9.94
CA ALA A 74 18.98 35.21 -10.51
C ALA A 74 19.52 33.82 -10.15
N MET A 75 20.83 33.62 -10.24
CA MET A 75 21.49 32.36 -9.84
C MET A 75 21.31 32.08 -8.34
N MET A 76 21.41 33.10 -7.49
CA MET A 76 21.22 32.96 -6.04
C MET A 76 19.77 32.64 -5.68
N LEU A 77 18.79 33.25 -6.37
CA LEU A 77 17.37 32.90 -6.25
C LEU A 77 17.08 31.46 -6.66
N LEU A 78 17.74 30.98 -7.72
CA LEU A 78 17.61 29.61 -8.20
C LEU A 78 18.11 28.63 -7.12
N VAL A 79 19.34 28.83 -6.63
CA VAL A 79 19.92 28.01 -5.55
C VAL A 79 19.06 28.07 -4.28
N ALA A 80 18.59 29.25 -3.88
CA ALA A 80 17.74 29.43 -2.71
C ALA A 80 16.41 28.68 -2.85
N ALA A 81 15.76 28.74 -4.02
CA ALA A 81 14.53 28.00 -4.28
C ALA A 81 14.75 26.49 -4.28
N THR A 82 15.82 26.00 -4.92
CA THR A 82 16.16 24.58 -4.94
C THR A 82 16.43 24.05 -3.53
N VAL A 83 17.18 24.80 -2.71
CA VAL A 83 17.49 24.45 -1.32
C VAL A 83 16.24 24.52 -0.43
N PHE A 84 15.42 25.56 -0.58
CA PHE A 84 14.17 25.73 0.16
C PHE A 84 13.19 24.57 -0.08
N PHE A 85 13.00 24.18 -1.34
CA PHE A 85 12.14 23.03 -1.68
C PHE A 85 12.77 21.67 -1.37
N ALA A 86 14.10 21.57 -1.34
CA ALA A 86 14.80 20.35 -0.92
C ALA A 86 14.71 20.11 0.60
N ILE A 87 14.70 21.17 1.41
CA ILE A 87 14.67 21.08 2.87
C ILE A 87 13.24 20.92 3.40
N TRP A 88 12.21 21.38 2.68
CA TRP A 88 10.83 21.29 3.17
C TRP A 88 10.28 19.85 3.10
N PRO A 89 10.06 19.16 4.24
CA PRO A 89 9.51 17.82 4.24
C PRO A 89 8.01 17.93 3.93
N THR A 90 7.60 17.51 2.73
CA THR A 90 6.18 17.44 2.32
C THR A 90 5.61 16.04 2.50
N GLU A 91 6.01 15.38 3.60
CA GLU A 91 5.33 14.20 4.11
C GLU A 91 4.46 14.63 5.28
N THR A 92 3.37 15.33 5.00
CA THR A 92 2.23 15.26 5.90
C THR A 92 1.71 13.84 5.79
N ALA A 93 2.06 13.01 6.78
CA ALA A 93 1.43 11.72 6.98
C ALA A 93 -0.10 11.90 6.81
N PRO A 94 -0.78 11.05 6.01
CA PRO A 94 -2.21 11.20 5.81
C PRO A 94 -2.89 11.15 7.18
N THR A 95 -3.52 12.26 7.58
CA THR A 95 -4.22 12.35 8.85
C THR A 95 -5.36 11.33 8.88
N PRO A 96 -5.69 10.77 10.04
CA PRO A 96 -6.79 9.80 10.18
C PRO A 96 -8.12 10.35 9.65
N GLU A 97 -8.36 11.66 9.80
CA GLU A 97 -9.58 12.29 9.26
C GLU A 97 -9.63 12.28 7.72
N ARG A 98 -8.48 12.18 7.03
CA ARG A 98 -8.41 12.04 5.57
C ARG A 98 -8.57 10.60 5.10
N LEU A 99 -8.39 9.60 5.97
CA LEU A 99 -8.65 8.19 5.61
C LEU A 99 -10.15 7.94 5.43
N ALA A 100 -11.00 8.53 6.28
CA ALA A 100 -12.46 8.41 6.18
C ALA A 100 -13.06 9.20 5.00
N ALA A 101 -12.43 10.31 4.60
CA ALA A 101 -12.96 11.24 3.59
C ALA A 101 -12.44 11.00 2.15
N VAL A 102 -11.68 9.92 1.91
CA VAL A 102 -11.09 9.63 0.60
C VAL A 102 -11.80 8.46 -0.10
N ASP A 103 -11.79 8.54 -1.43
CA ASP A 103 -12.22 7.50 -2.38
C ASP A 103 -11.73 6.11 -1.91
N ILE A 104 -12.66 5.15 -1.86
CA ILE A 104 -12.43 3.76 -1.43
C ILE A 104 -11.26 3.11 -2.17
N LYS A 105 -11.01 3.57 -3.41
CA LYS A 105 -9.95 3.10 -4.29
C LYS A 105 -8.55 3.39 -3.77
N ALA A 106 -8.38 4.44 -2.97
CA ALA A 106 -7.08 4.83 -2.42
C ALA A 106 -6.88 4.40 -0.96
N LEU A 107 -7.91 3.84 -0.31
CA LEU A 107 -7.86 3.41 1.09
C LEU A 107 -6.85 2.28 1.35
N PRO A 108 -6.77 1.21 0.52
CA PRO A 108 -5.78 0.15 0.72
C PRO A 108 -4.34 0.66 0.65
N ALA A 109 -4.01 1.46 -0.37
CA ALA A 109 -2.67 2.01 -0.57
C ALA A 109 -2.25 3.07 0.47
N GLN A 110 -3.21 3.76 1.08
CA GLN A 110 -2.93 4.66 2.21
C GLN A 110 -2.68 3.88 3.49
N THR A 111 -3.48 2.85 3.74
CA THR A 111 -3.38 2.03 4.94
C THR A 111 -2.11 1.19 4.94
N GLU A 112 -1.70 0.66 3.78
CA GLU A 112 -0.42 -0.02 3.64
C GLU A 112 0.77 0.88 4.03
N ARG A 113 0.79 2.12 3.53
CA ARG A 113 1.85 3.10 3.87
C ARG A 113 1.86 3.45 5.35
N TRP A 114 0.68 3.56 5.95
CA TRP A 114 0.54 3.84 7.37
C TRP A 114 1.01 2.65 8.23
N LEU A 115 0.65 1.42 7.84
CA LEU A 115 1.12 0.19 8.48
C LEU A 115 2.65 0.03 8.38
N ASP A 116 3.23 0.36 7.22
CA ASP A 116 4.68 0.33 7.01
C ASP A 116 5.41 1.30 7.96
N ALA A 117 4.85 2.49 8.16
CA ALA A 117 5.40 3.48 9.10
C ALA A 117 5.33 3.00 10.55
N GLN A 118 4.38 2.11 10.87
CA GLN A 118 4.15 1.63 12.23
C GLN A 118 4.97 0.40 12.61
N ARG A 119 5.59 -0.28 11.64
CA ARG A 119 6.50 -1.43 11.84
C ARG A 119 7.46 -1.32 13.03
N PRO A 120 8.20 -0.22 13.28
CA PRO A 120 9.17 -0.14 14.37
C PRO A 120 8.55 -0.16 15.77
N ALA A 121 7.27 0.17 15.92
CA ALA A 121 6.58 0.21 17.21
C ALA A 121 5.99 -1.15 17.62
N LEU A 122 5.97 -2.12 16.70
CA LEU A 122 5.27 -3.39 16.84
C LEU A 122 6.19 -4.54 17.28
N PRO A 123 5.68 -5.52 18.02
CA PRO A 123 6.44 -6.72 18.39
C PRO A 123 6.66 -7.61 17.16
N ALA A 124 7.75 -8.37 17.13
CA ALA A 124 8.13 -9.17 15.96
C ALA A 124 7.02 -10.07 15.38
N PRO A 125 6.18 -10.77 16.18
CA PRO A 125 5.06 -11.56 15.64
C PRO A 125 3.97 -10.72 14.96
N ALA A 126 3.73 -9.48 15.43
CA ALA A 126 2.74 -8.59 14.85
C ALA A 126 3.21 -7.99 13.52
N VAL A 127 4.52 -7.83 13.32
CA VAL A 127 5.08 -7.35 12.03
C VAL A 127 4.71 -8.31 10.90
N THR A 128 4.83 -9.62 11.11
CA THR A 128 4.46 -10.63 10.10
C THR A 128 2.95 -10.61 9.79
N LEU A 129 2.10 -10.31 10.78
CA LEU A 129 0.66 -10.14 10.56
C LEU A 129 0.36 -8.89 9.74
N VAL A 130 1.00 -7.76 10.08
CA VAL A 130 0.88 -6.52 9.32
C VAL A 130 1.31 -6.69 7.86
N ASP A 131 2.39 -7.44 7.61
CA ASP A 131 2.83 -7.74 6.25
C ASP A 131 1.80 -8.56 5.47
N ARG A 132 1.19 -9.56 6.10
CA ARG A 132 0.11 -10.34 5.48
C ARG A 132 -1.12 -9.49 5.19
N ILE A 133 -1.48 -8.59 6.11
CA ILE A 133 -2.56 -7.61 5.88
C ILE A 133 -2.21 -6.71 4.70
N GLY A 134 -1.00 -6.15 4.64
CA GLY A 134 -0.53 -5.32 3.53
C GLY A 134 -0.64 -6.01 2.17
N LEU A 135 -0.23 -7.28 2.07
CA LEU A 135 -0.39 -8.08 0.86
C LEU A 135 -1.86 -8.29 0.47
N ARG A 136 -2.73 -8.55 1.45
CA ARG A 136 -4.17 -8.71 1.20
C ARG A 136 -4.80 -7.40 0.71
N LEU A 137 -4.42 -6.27 1.29
CA LEU A 137 -4.85 -4.94 0.84
C LEU A 137 -4.43 -4.65 -0.61
N GLU A 138 -3.24 -5.07 -1.02
CA GLU A 138 -2.77 -4.98 -2.40
C GLU A 138 -3.68 -5.82 -3.34
N THR A 139 -4.05 -7.04 -2.93
CA THR A 139 -4.96 -7.90 -3.71
C THR A 139 -6.41 -7.41 -3.76
N LEU A 140 -6.86 -6.70 -2.72
CA LEU A 140 -8.19 -6.12 -2.60
C LEU A 140 -8.37 -4.87 -3.49
N SER A 141 -7.27 -4.16 -3.77
CA SER A 141 -7.26 -2.89 -4.53
C SER A 141 -7.99 -2.96 -5.89
N PRO A 142 -7.73 -3.93 -6.80
CA PRO A 142 -8.45 -4.02 -8.06
C PRO A 142 -9.94 -4.33 -7.90
N GLN A 143 -10.33 -5.09 -6.86
CA GLN A 143 -11.72 -5.42 -6.60
C GLN A 143 -12.49 -4.19 -6.12
N LEU A 144 -11.91 -3.43 -5.18
CA LEU A 144 -12.47 -2.16 -4.73
C LEU A 144 -12.57 -1.10 -5.84
N ALA A 145 -11.77 -1.20 -6.90
CA ALA A 145 -11.86 -0.27 -8.04
C ALA A 145 -13.19 -0.38 -8.80
N ALA A 146 -13.81 -1.57 -8.78
CA ALA A 146 -15.10 -1.86 -9.41
C ALA A 146 -16.31 -1.63 -8.48
N VAL A 147 -16.09 -1.51 -7.17
CA VAL A 147 -17.13 -1.31 -6.16
C VAL A 147 -17.54 0.17 -6.10
N ASP A 148 -18.85 0.40 -5.95
CA ASP A 148 -19.39 1.74 -5.74
C ASP A 148 -18.97 2.31 -4.39
N ASN A 149 -18.49 3.56 -4.40
CA ASN A 149 -17.96 4.26 -3.22
C ASN A 149 -18.94 4.40 -2.05
N ASP A 150 -20.24 4.46 -2.35
CA ASP A 150 -21.31 4.66 -1.38
C ASP A 150 -22.03 3.35 -0.99
N GLY A 151 -21.64 2.23 -1.59
CA GLY A 151 -22.22 0.92 -1.32
C GLY A 151 -21.91 0.40 0.08
N GLU A 152 -22.75 -0.51 0.58
CA GLU A 152 -22.61 -1.13 1.90
C GLU A 152 -21.23 -1.79 2.10
N ALA A 153 -20.76 -2.53 1.09
CA ALA A 153 -19.45 -3.17 1.12
C ALA A 153 -18.29 -2.16 1.20
N ALA A 154 -18.39 -1.00 0.54
CA ALA A 154 -17.37 0.04 0.62
C ALA A 154 -17.34 0.70 2.02
N GLN A 155 -18.51 0.89 2.65
CA GLN A 155 -18.59 1.42 4.01
C GLN A 155 -18.00 0.45 5.04
N GLU A 156 -18.28 -0.85 4.91
CA GLU A 156 -17.76 -1.90 5.79
C GLU A 156 -16.22 -1.96 5.72
N VAL A 157 -15.68 -1.97 4.50
CA VAL A 157 -14.24 -1.95 4.23
C VAL A 157 -13.58 -0.68 4.77
N ARG A 158 -14.19 0.50 4.57
CA ARG A 158 -13.70 1.78 5.12
C ARG A 158 -13.66 1.76 6.64
N LYS A 159 -14.69 1.22 7.30
CA LYS A 159 -14.76 1.12 8.76
C LYS A 159 -13.68 0.18 9.29
N LEU A 160 -13.49 -0.98 8.68
CA LEU A 160 -12.50 -1.96 9.14
C LEU A 160 -11.05 -1.44 8.94
N ILE A 161 -10.74 -0.99 7.73
CA ILE A 161 -9.37 -0.67 7.31
C ILE A 161 -8.98 0.77 7.66
N GLY A 162 -9.92 1.71 7.53
CA GLY A 162 -9.68 3.14 7.75
C GLY A 162 -9.86 3.59 9.19
N GLU A 163 -10.69 2.90 9.98
CA GLU A 163 -11.00 3.31 11.36
C GLU A 163 -10.53 2.29 12.39
N GLN A 164 -11.01 1.05 12.31
CA GLN A 164 -10.80 0.04 13.34
C GLN A 164 -9.33 -0.40 13.43
N LEU A 165 -8.72 -0.76 12.30
CA LEU A 165 -7.32 -1.20 12.27
C LEU A 165 -6.36 -0.10 12.78
N PRO A 166 -6.46 1.17 12.32
CA PRO A 166 -5.61 2.24 12.83
C PRO A 166 -5.89 2.58 14.30
N ALA A 167 -7.16 2.53 14.74
CA ALA A 167 -7.51 2.77 16.14
C ALA A 167 -6.89 1.71 17.06
N PHE A 168 -6.99 0.43 16.71
CA PHE A 168 -6.50 -0.67 17.53
C PHE A 168 -4.99 -0.61 17.75
N VAL A 169 -4.24 -0.34 16.68
CA VAL A 169 -2.77 -0.20 16.77
C VAL A 169 -2.37 1.04 17.57
N LYS A 170 -3.09 2.16 17.43
CA LYS A 170 -2.88 3.35 18.26
C LYS A 170 -3.16 3.09 19.74
N ASP A 171 -4.18 2.30 20.05
CA ASP A 171 -4.49 1.93 21.43
C ASP A 171 -3.36 1.08 22.03
N TYR A 172 -2.75 0.19 21.25
CA TYR A 172 -1.54 -0.52 21.67
C TYR A 172 -0.33 0.41 21.87
N GLU A 173 -0.13 1.40 21.00
CA GLU A 173 0.97 2.37 21.16
C GLU A 173 0.88 3.21 22.43
N ARG A 174 -0.34 3.54 22.87
CA ARG A 174 -0.60 4.25 24.14
C ARG A 174 -0.12 3.45 25.35
N VAL A 175 0.03 2.13 25.24
CA VAL A 175 0.57 1.29 26.31
C VAL A 175 2.09 1.52 26.42
N PRO A 176 2.61 1.88 27.61
CA PRO A 176 4.05 2.06 27.82
C PRO A 176 4.85 0.78 27.50
N PRO A 177 6.01 0.87 26.82
CA PRO A 177 6.80 -0.29 26.41
C PRO A 177 7.13 -1.29 27.53
N SER A 178 7.34 -0.80 28.75
CA SER A 178 7.63 -1.62 29.93
C SER A 178 6.47 -2.53 30.35
N LEU A 179 5.23 -2.18 30.00
CA LEU A 179 4.03 -2.92 30.40
C LEU A 179 3.48 -3.84 29.31
N ARG A 180 4.00 -3.75 28.08
CA ARG A 180 3.44 -4.49 26.93
C ARG A 180 3.62 -6.01 27.00
N LYS A 181 4.66 -6.44 27.70
CA LYS A 181 4.95 -7.87 27.97
C LYS A 181 4.34 -8.39 29.26
N THR A 182 3.85 -7.51 30.12
CA THR A 182 3.31 -7.89 31.43
C THR A 182 1.87 -8.37 31.25
N ALA A 183 1.61 -9.63 31.60
CA ALA A 183 0.25 -10.15 31.57
C ALA A 183 -0.62 -9.43 32.61
N ARG A 184 -1.74 -8.86 32.15
CA ARG A 184 -2.80 -8.33 33.00
C ARG A 184 -4.10 -9.05 32.60
N ASN A 185 -4.85 -9.52 33.59
CA ASN A 185 -6.09 -10.28 33.35
C ASN A 185 -5.88 -11.53 32.44
N GLY A 186 -4.70 -12.17 32.54
CA GLY A 186 -4.40 -13.41 31.82
C GLY A 186 -3.85 -13.25 30.40
N ARG A 187 -3.75 -12.02 29.85
CA ARG A 187 -3.09 -11.76 28.56
C ARG A 187 -2.15 -10.56 28.63
N SER A 188 -1.09 -10.57 27.84
CA SER A 188 -0.24 -9.39 27.64
C SER A 188 -0.78 -8.53 26.50
N PRO A 189 -0.60 -7.20 26.54
CA PRO A 189 -0.92 -6.33 25.42
C PRO A 189 -0.30 -6.78 24.09
N ASP A 190 0.92 -7.32 24.11
CA ASP A 190 1.56 -7.91 22.92
C ASP A 190 0.74 -9.08 22.34
N ALA A 191 0.26 -9.97 23.20
CA ALA A 191 -0.54 -11.13 22.78
C ALA A 191 -1.93 -10.71 22.30
N GLU A 192 -2.51 -9.70 22.93
CA GLU A 192 -3.82 -9.14 22.55
C GLU A 192 -3.76 -8.44 21.19
N LEU A 193 -2.70 -7.67 20.93
CA LEU A 193 -2.44 -7.07 19.63
C LEU A 193 -2.35 -8.13 18.53
N VAL A 194 -1.57 -9.19 18.76
CA VAL A 194 -1.40 -10.29 17.79
C VAL A 194 -2.74 -10.97 17.50
N ALA A 195 -3.54 -11.25 18.54
CA ALA A 195 -4.86 -11.86 18.39
C ALA A 195 -5.83 -10.95 17.60
N GLY A 196 -5.87 -9.66 17.93
CA GLY A 196 -6.73 -8.70 17.26
C GLY A 196 -6.35 -8.48 15.79
N LEU A 197 -5.04 -8.34 15.50
CA LEU A 197 -4.55 -8.22 14.13
C LEU A 197 -4.82 -9.49 13.31
N SER A 198 -4.73 -10.68 13.92
CA SER A 198 -5.09 -11.93 13.24
C SER A 198 -6.58 -12.01 12.91
N LEU A 199 -7.45 -11.50 13.78
CA LEU A 199 -8.89 -11.43 13.51
C LEU A 199 -9.19 -10.47 12.37
N ILE A 200 -8.56 -9.28 12.38
CA ILE A 200 -8.73 -8.30 11.29
C ILE A 200 -8.21 -8.86 9.95
N GLU A 201 -7.09 -9.59 9.95
CA GLU A 201 -6.58 -10.26 8.74
C GLU A 201 -7.60 -11.24 8.15
N GLN A 202 -8.27 -12.04 9.00
CA GLN A 202 -9.29 -13.00 8.60
C GLN A 202 -10.51 -12.30 8.02
N GLU A 203 -11.01 -11.28 8.71
CA GLU A 203 -12.17 -10.51 8.26
C GLU A 203 -11.91 -9.82 6.91
N ILE A 204 -10.70 -9.29 6.69
CA ILE A 204 -10.31 -8.74 5.37
C ILE A 204 -10.34 -9.83 4.29
N ALA A 205 -9.94 -11.08 4.58
CA ALA A 205 -10.07 -12.17 3.61
C ALA A 205 -11.53 -12.45 3.28
N ASP A 206 -12.37 -12.58 4.31
CA ASP A 206 -13.77 -12.93 4.12
C ASP A 206 -14.51 -11.86 3.32
N MET A 207 -14.19 -10.58 3.54
CA MET A 207 -14.67 -9.48 2.69
C MET A 207 -14.16 -9.58 1.26
N THR A 208 -12.88 -9.90 1.07
CA THR A 208 -12.30 -10.09 -0.29
C THR A 208 -13.03 -11.20 -1.03
N THR A 209 -13.31 -12.32 -0.38
CA THR A 209 -14.07 -13.43 -0.97
C THR A 209 -15.51 -13.04 -1.29
N ARG A 210 -16.19 -12.31 -0.39
CA ARG A 210 -17.55 -11.79 -0.63
C ARG A 210 -17.60 -10.85 -1.83
N LEU A 211 -16.64 -9.92 -1.95
CA LEU A 211 -16.53 -9.01 -3.09
C LEU A 211 -16.29 -9.78 -4.40
N ALA A 212 -15.37 -10.75 -4.39
CA ALA A 212 -15.09 -11.58 -5.56
C ALA A 212 -16.29 -12.44 -5.99
N GLN A 213 -17.11 -12.92 -5.04
CA GLN A 213 -18.30 -13.72 -5.36
C GLN A 213 -19.32 -12.93 -6.19
N ALA A 214 -19.53 -11.66 -5.86
CA ALA A 214 -20.45 -10.79 -6.61
C ALA A 214 -20.02 -10.62 -8.09
N ASP A 215 -18.71 -10.51 -8.33
CA ASP A 215 -18.15 -10.44 -9.68
C ASP A 215 -18.31 -11.77 -10.44
N LEU A 216 -18.07 -12.90 -9.77
CA LEU A 216 -18.23 -14.24 -10.34
C LEU A 216 -19.69 -14.53 -10.73
N ASP A 217 -20.63 -14.13 -9.88
CA ASP A 217 -22.07 -14.29 -10.16
C ASP A 217 -22.46 -13.48 -11.40
N THR A 218 -21.99 -12.23 -11.50
CA THR A 218 -22.21 -11.37 -12.66
C THR A 218 -21.64 -11.98 -13.95
N LEU A 219 -20.44 -12.56 -13.89
CA LEU A 219 -19.82 -13.26 -15.01
C LEU A 219 -20.68 -14.46 -15.45
N SER A 220 -21.16 -15.25 -14.49
CA SER A 220 -21.97 -16.45 -14.76
C SER A 220 -23.28 -16.11 -15.47
N THR A 221 -23.96 -15.03 -15.05
CA THR A 221 -25.20 -14.56 -15.66
C THR A 221 -24.96 -14.08 -17.10
N ARG A 222 -23.88 -13.32 -17.34
CA ARG A 222 -23.50 -12.88 -18.69
C ARG A 222 -23.15 -14.07 -19.59
N GLY A 223 -22.43 -15.06 -19.08
CA GLY A 223 -22.11 -16.29 -19.80
C GLY A 223 -23.37 -17.05 -20.26
N ARG A 224 -24.30 -17.28 -19.33
CA ARG A 224 -25.60 -17.94 -19.65
C ARG A 224 -26.41 -17.16 -20.67
N PHE A 225 -26.44 -15.83 -20.58
CA PHE A 225 -27.13 -15.00 -21.56
C PHE A 225 -26.52 -15.11 -22.97
N LEU A 226 -25.20 -15.14 -23.07
CA LEU A 226 -24.50 -15.31 -24.35
C LEU A 226 -24.76 -16.71 -24.94
N GLU A 227 -24.74 -17.75 -24.11
CA GLU A 227 -25.10 -19.10 -24.55
C GLU A 227 -26.52 -19.14 -25.10
N LEU A 228 -27.50 -18.59 -24.39
CA LEU A 228 -28.88 -18.54 -24.87
C LEU A 228 -29.01 -17.76 -26.17
N LYS A 229 -28.41 -16.55 -26.27
CA LYS A 229 -28.56 -15.70 -27.45
C LYS A 229 -27.92 -16.30 -28.71
N TYR A 230 -26.73 -16.86 -28.61
CA TYR A 230 -25.97 -17.29 -29.78
C TYR A 230 -26.10 -18.78 -30.12
N LYS A 231 -26.58 -19.60 -29.18
CA LYS A 231 -26.83 -21.03 -29.43
C LYS A 231 -28.21 -21.29 -30.02
N ASP A 232 -29.21 -20.42 -29.75
CA ASP A 232 -30.53 -20.45 -30.42
C ASP A 232 -30.46 -19.86 -31.84
N ASP A 233 -29.74 -18.76 -32.06
CA ASP A 233 -29.58 -18.13 -33.39
C ASP A 233 -28.77 -18.98 -34.40
N GLY A 234 -28.08 -20.03 -33.94
CA GLY A 234 -27.30 -20.95 -34.79
C GLY A 234 -27.97 -22.29 -35.07
N ALA A 235 -29.23 -22.48 -34.61
CA ALA A 235 -29.99 -23.71 -34.77
C ALA A 235 -31.11 -23.63 -35.84
N ASP A 236 -31.26 -22.50 -36.51
CA ASP A 236 -32.11 -22.29 -37.71
C ASP A 236 -31.24 -22.17 -38.99
#